data_AF-A0A6J1MP00-F1
#
_entry.id   AF-A0A6J1MP00-F1
#
_cell.length_a   1.000
_cell.length_b   1.000
_cell.length_c   1.000
_cell.angle_alpha   90.00
_cell.angle_beta   90.00
_cell.angle_gamma   90.00
#
_symmetry.space_group_name_H-M   'P 1'
#
loop_
_entity.id
_entity.type
_entity.pdbx_description
1 polymer ?
#
loop_
_entity_poly.entity_id
_entity_poly.type
_entity_poly.pdbx_seq_one_letter_code
_entity_poly.pdbx_strand_id
1 'polypeptide(L)'
;MEKVKISEKSKPHLEKELLAPYTHLLRVSGKQLRVKIALAFNYWLRVRDDKLRHIVDTVNMLHNGTLLVDDIQDNSRVRRGLPSAHCVFGVPLTVNTSFHVTFLVLQRVLEMGPKATEIFTNDFLEVVRGQGIDIYWRDNYICPTEEEYKDMLKQKTGHMFSLAVRLCQQFSQYEHDLSKLALHMGLYFQIRDDYCNLTQQEALEEWPGSEDKQARKDASFCEDITEGKFSLPVIHAMNSPEKGEILNILRQRTHDVELKKYCVSLLEKAGSLTYTRDMLVDLDRTARAEVARLGGNPDMEAVLDELMSWKQ
;
A
#
# COMPACT_ATOMS: atom_id res chain seq x y z
N MET A 1 5.44 14.85 16.13
CA MET A 1 4.61 14.11 17.11
C MET A 1 3.76 15.11 17.88
N GLU A 2 2.60 15.47 17.34
CA GLU A 2 1.59 16.22 18.08
C GLU A 2 0.86 15.25 19.02
N LYS A 3 0.76 15.62 20.31
CA LYS A 3 0.17 14.78 21.35
C LYS A 3 -1.30 14.53 21.02
N VAL A 4 -1.65 13.25 20.81
CA VAL A 4 -3.05 12.78 20.84
C VAL A 4 -3.69 13.35 22.11
N LYS A 5 -4.88 13.96 22.01
CA LYS A 5 -5.64 14.42 23.18
C LYS A 5 -6.10 13.20 23.98
N ILE A 6 -5.26 12.79 24.92
CA ILE A 6 -5.52 11.72 25.87
C ILE A 6 -6.67 12.18 26.78
N SER A 7 -7.82 11.50 26.71
CA SER A 7 -8.96 11.68 27.61
C SER A 7 -8.51 11.58 29.07
N GLU A 8 -8.96 12.50 29.93
CA GLU A 8 -8.65 12.56 31.38
C GLU A 8 -9.02 11.27 32.16
N LYS A 9 -9.78 10.34 31.55
CA LYS A 9 -10.13 9.04 32.14
C LYS A 9 -9.18 7.89 31.78
N SER A 10 -8.23 8.11 30.89
CA SER A 10 -7.26 7.07 30.52
C SER A 10 -6.09 7.03 31.50
N LYS A 11 -5.63 5.83 31.85
CA LYS A 11 -4.38 5.66 32.60
C LYS A 11 -3.24 5.89 31.59
N PRO A 12 -2.48 7.00 31.64
CA PRO A 12 -1.56 7.39 30.56
C PRO A 12 -0.46 6.36 30.29
N HIS A 13 -0.12 5.55 31.30
CA HIS A 13 0.86 4.47 31.15
C HIS A 13 0.34 3.30 30.30
N LEU A 14 -0.95 2.98 30.35
CA LEU A 14 -1.53 1.89 29.54
C LEU A 14 -1.64 2.30 28.08
N GLU A 15 -1.90 3.58 27.80
CA GLU A 15 -2.03 4.08 26.42
C GLU A 15 -0.80 3.77 25.57
N LYS A 16 0.39 3.92 26.16
CA LYS A 16 1.66 3.58 25.52
C LYS A 16 1.74 2.09 25.18
N GLU A 17 1.34 1.21 26.10
CA GLU A 17 1.36 -0.24 25.90
C GLU A 17 0.31 -0.68 24.87
N LEU A 18 -0.88 -0.06 24.87
CA LEU A 18 -1.93 -0.30 23.89
C LEU A 18 -1.55 0.12 22.47
N LEU A 19 -0.65 1.09 22.32
CA LEU A 19 -0.11 1.55 21.04
C LEU A 19 1.27 0.96 20.70
N ALA A 20 1.77 0.01 21.50
CA ALA A 20 3.07 -0.61 21.28
C ALA A 20 3.20 -1.27 19.88
N PRO A 21 2.21 -2.02 19.36
CA PRO A 21 2.27 -2.56 17.99
C PRO A 21 2.44 -1.48 16.91
N TYR A 22 1.70 -0.38 17.03
CA TYR A 22 1.75 0.74 16.10
C TYR A 22 3.12 1.45 16.15
N THR A 23 3.60 1.76 17.35
CA THR A 23 4.90 2.42 17.51
C THR A 23 6.08 1.53 17.12
N HIS A 24 5.96 0.20 17.22
CA HIS A 24 6.94 -0.75 16.69
C HIS A 24 7.07 -0.64 15.17
N LEU A 25 5.95 -0.60 14.45
CA LEU A 25 5.94 -0.44 12.99
C LEU A 25 6.57 0.91 12.56
N LEU A 26 6.36 1.98 13.35
CA LEU A 26 6.93 3.30 13.07
C LEU A 26 8.46 3.40 13.31
N ARG A 27 9.12 2.40 13.89
CA ARG A 27 10.58 2.43 14.13
C ARG A 27 11.40 2.44 12.84
N VAL A 28 10.82 1.95 11.75
CA VAL A 28 11.43 1.98 10.43
C VAL A 28 10.57 2.81 9.50
N SER A 29 11.11 3.95 9.08
CA SER A 29 10.51 4.76 8.03
C SER A 29 10.75 4.09 6.67
N GLY A 30 9.68 3.72 5.96
CA GLY A 30 9.78 3.39 4.53
C GLY A 30 10.15 4.63 3.71
N LYS A 31 10.33 4.48 2.39
CA LYS A 31 10.73 5.58 1.47
C LYS A 31 9.76 6.78 1.39
N GLN A 32 8.64 6.75 2.12
CA GLN A 32 7.62 7.80 2.18
C GLN A 32 7.07 8.21 0.80
N LEU A 33 7.15 7.34 -0.21
CA LEU A 33 6.71 7.65 -1.58
C LEU A 33 5.22 8.04 -1.62
N ARG A 34 4.38 7.39 -0.80
CA ARG A 34 2.96 7.77 -0.64
C ARG A 34 2.78 9.20 -0.12
N VAL A 35 3.63 9.63 0.81
CA VAL A 35 3.63 11.01 1.33
C VAL A 35 4.08 11.99 0.24
N LYS A 36 5.13 11.65 -0.52
CA LYS A 36 5.58 12.48 -1.65
C LYS A 36 4.49 12.66 -2.70
N ILE A 37 3.77 11.60 -3.07
CA ILE A 37 2.61 11.66 -3.98
C ILE A 37 1.55 12.62 -3.42
N ALA A 38 1.17 12.47 -2.14
CA ALA A 38 0.17 13.34 -1.52
C ALA A 38 0.60 14.82 -1.49
N LEU A 39 1.88 15.08 -1.21
CA LEU A 39 2.45 16.43 -1.23
C LEU A 39 2.51 17.02 -2.64
N ALA A 40 2.82 16.22 -3.65
CA ALA A 40 2.85 16.65 -5.05
C ALA A 40 1.49 17.17 -5.53
N PHE A 41 0.37 16.59 -5.07
CA PHE A 41 -0.96 17.15 -5.36
C PHE A 41 -1.17 18.56 -4.77
N ASN A 42 -0.44 18.93 -3.71
CA ASN A 42 -0.57 20.25 -3.11
C ASN A 42 -0.01 21.38 -4.00
N TYR A 43 0.79 21.06 -5.01
CA TYR A 43 1.20 22.02 -6.05
C TYR A 43 -0.03 22.68 -6.72
N TRP A 44 -1.05 21.87 -7.05
CA TRP A 44 -2.32 22.37 -7.57
C TRP A 44 -3.23 22.89 -6.46
N LEU A 45 -3.38 22.12 -5.38
CA LEU A 45 -4.38 22.40 -4.35
C LEU A 45 -4.06 23.63 -3.48
N ARG A 46 -2.78 23.97 -3.30
CA ARG A 46 -2.33 25.15 -2.51
C ARG A 46 -3.00 25.24 -1.13
N VAL A 47 -3.17 24.09 -0.48
CA VAL A 47 -3.71 24.02 0.88
C VAL A 47 -2.67 24.61 1.84
N ARG A 48 -3.15 25.37 2.83
CA ARG A 48 -2.29 25.94 3.89
C ARG A 48 -1.54 24.84 4.65
N ASP A 49 -0.29 25.10 4.98
CA ASP A 49 0.62 24.14 5.63
C ASP A 49 0.06 23.51 6.91
N ASP A 50 -0.67 24.28 7.73
CA ASP A 50 -1.27 23.77 8.96
C ASP A 50 -2.33 22.69 8.68
N LYS A 51 -3.16 22.91 7.66
CA LYS A 51 -4.19 21.96 7.23
C LYS A 51 -3.59 20.78 6.48
N LEU A 52 -2.66 21.04 5.57
CA LEU A 52 -1.96 20.00 4.81
C LEU A 52 -1.26 19.02 5.75
N ARG A 53 -0.48 19.51 6.72
CA ARG A 53 0.21 18.65 7.69
C ARG A 53 -0.78 17.81 8.49
N HIS A 54 -1.85 18.43 8.98
CA HIS A 54 -2.87 17.71 9.73
C HIS A 54 -3.51 16.58 8.91
N ILE A 55 -3.80 16.80 7.62
CA ILE A 55 -4.34 15.79 6.70
C ILE A 55 -3.32 14.69 6.41
N VAL A 56 -2.11 15.05 6.00
CA VAL A 56 -1.04 14.09 5.66
C VAL A 56 -0.72 13.19 6.86
N ASP A 57 -0.60 13.77 8.06
CA ASP A 57 -0.36 12.99 9.28
C ASP A 57 -1.53 12.04 9.58
N THR A 58 -2.76 12.49 9.36
CA THR A 58 -3.97 11.69 9.59
C THR A 58 -4.06 10.51 8.62
N VAL A 59 -3.81 10.73 7.32
CA VAL A 59 -3.82 9.66 6.31
C VAL A 59 -2.63 8.71 6.50
N ASN A 60 -1.46 9.23 6.84
CA ASN A 60 -0.30 8.38 7.15
C ASN A 60 -0.56 7.54 8.42
N MET A 61 -1.24 8.11 9.42
CA MET A 61 -1.65 7.36 10.61
C MET A 61 -2.62 6.23 10.25
N LEU A 62 -3.60 6.49 9.40
CA LEU A 62 -4.53 5.48 8.89
C LEU A 62 -3.79 4.36 8.16
N HIS A 63 -2.91 4.71 7.21
CA HIS A 63 -2.15 3.75 6.44
C HIS A 63 -1.29 2.83 7.32
N ASN A 64 -0.53 3.39 8.27
CA ASN A 64 0.27 2.57 9.19
C ASN A 64 -0.62 1.73 10.12
N GLY A 65 -1.82 2.23 10.47
CA GLY A 65 -2.81 1.47 11.22
C GLY A 65 -3.31 0.25 10.44
N THR A 66 -3.69 0.42 9.18
CA THR A 66 -4.18 -0.68 8.33
C THR A 66 -3.11 -1.74 8.05
N LEU A 67 -1.83 -1.34 7.93
CA LEU A 67 -0.73 -2.29 7.74
C LEU A 67 -0.61 -3.32 8.88
N LEU A 68 -1.02 -2.97 10.11
CA LEU A 68 -1.00 -3.91 11.24
C LEU A 68 -1.93 -5.10 11.02
N VAL A 69 -3.09 -4.88 10.41
CA VAL A 69 -4.09 -5.92 10.13
C VAL A 69 -3.79 -6.60 8.79
N ASP A 70 -3.28 -5.86 7.80
CA ASP A 70 -2.76 -6.40 6.54
C ASP A 70 -1.70 -7.49 6.80
N ASP A 71 -0.68 -7.19 7.61
CA ASP A 71 0.35 -8.17 8.03
C ASP A 71 -0.25 -9.46 8.63
N ILE A 72 -1.38 -9.36 9.32
CA ILE A 72 -2.06 -10.50 9.94
C ILE A 72 -2.87 -11.27 8.88
N GLN A 73 -3.60 -10.54 8.04
CA GLN A 73 -4.43 -11.09 6.97
C GLN A 73 -3.59 -11.85 5.94
N ASP A 74 -2.36 -11.40 5.74
CA ASP A 74 -1.43 -11.95 4.74
C ASP A 74 -0.42 -12.91 5.36
N ASN A 75 -0.46 -13.06 6.69
CA ASN A 75 0.47 -13.89 7.47
C ASN A 75 1.95 -13.50 7.24
N SER A 76 2.21 -12.21 6.98
CA SER A 76 3.53 -11.65 6.71
C SER A 76 4.37 -11.64 7.97
N ARG A 77 5.54 -12.29 7.94
CA ARG A 77 6.41 -12.39 9.13
C ARG A 77 7.33 -11.19 9.34
N VAL A 78 7.60 -10.45 8.27
CA VAL A 78 8.54 -9.33 8.25
C VAL A 78 7.90 -8.13 7.58
N ARG A 79 8.07 -6.95 8.18
CA ARG A 79 7.67 -5.65 7.63
C ARG A 79 8.84 -4.68 7.77
N ARG A 80 9.28 -4.09 6.65
CA ARG A 80 10.43 -3.15 6.60
C ARG A 80 11.67 -3.68 7.35
N GLY A 81 11.91 -4.97 7.20
CA GLY A 81 13.05 -5.65 7.80
C GLY A 81 12.98 -5.93 9.31
N LEU A 82 11.86 -5.61 9.97
CA LEU A 82 11.57 -6.01 11.34
C LEU A 82 10.53 -7.12 11.36
N PRO A 83 10.50 -7.97 12.41
CA PRO A 83 9.36 -8.85 12.63
C PRO A 83 8.05 -8.06 12.67
N SER A 84 7.04 -8.55 11.96
CA SER A 84 5.71 -7.92 11.92
C SER A 84 5.14 -7.79 13.33
N ALA A 85 4.32 -6.76 13.57
CA ALA A 85 3.88 -6.43 14.93
C ALA A 85 3.16 -7.60 15.62
N HIS A 86 2.37 -8.37 14.89
CA HIS A 86 1.66 -9.53 15.44
C HIS A 86 2.58 -10.69 15.85
N CYS A 87 3.77 -10.79 15.27
CA CYS A 87 4.80 -11.76 15.67
C CYS A 87 5.46 -11.39 17.00
N VAL A 88 5.44 -10.10 17.37
CA VAL A 88 6.06 -9.57 18.60
C VAL A 88 5.04 -9.44 19.74
N PHE A 89 3.87 -8.89 19.44
CA PHE A 89 2.84 -8.52 20.43
C PHE A 89 1.63 -9.45 20.42
N GLY A 90 1.60 -10.42 19.52
CA GLY A 90 0.46 -11.31 19.30
C GLY A 90 -0.63 -10.68 18.43
N VAL A 91 -1.39 -11.55 17.78
CA VAL A 91 -2.55 -11.19 16.95
C VAL A 91 -3.59 -10.37 17.72
N PRO A 92 -4.05 -10.77 18.93
CA PRO A 92 -5.15 -10.08 19.61
C PRO A 92 -4.86 -8.60 19.89
N LEU A 93 -3.66 -8.29 20.41
CA LEU A 93 -3.28 -6.92 20.72
C LEU A 93 -3.07 -6.11 19.44
N THR A 94 -2.43 -6.68 18.42
CA THR A 94 -2.16 -5.98 17.15
C THR A 94 -3.44 -5.60 16.42
N VAL A 95 -4.43 -6.49 16.37
CA VAL A 95 -5.76 -6.18 15.81
C VAL A 95 -6.44 -5.06 16.60
N ASN A 96 -6.44 -5.15 17.93
CA ASN A 96 -7.03 -4.12 18.77
C ASN A 96 -6.35 -2.76 18.59
N THR A 97 -5.01 -2.73 18.49
CA THR A 97 -4.25 -1.50 18.22
C THR A 97 -4.61 -0.91 16.86
N SER A 98 -4.81 -1.72 15.82
CA SER A 98 -5.27 -1.21 14.51
C SER A 98 -6.63 -0.53 14.62
N PHE A 99 -7.60 -1.14 15.29
CA PHE A 99 -8.91 -0.50 15.51
C PHE A 99 -8.78 0.79 16.30
N HIS A 100 -7.97 0.78 17.37
CA HIS A 100 -7.69 1.96 18.17
C HIS A 100 -7.16 3.11 17.30
N VAL A 101 -6.13 2.85 16.48
CA VAL A 101 -5.56 3.84 15.56
C VAL A 101 -6.60 4.35 14.56
N THR A 102 -7.44 3.48 13.99
CA THR A 102 -8.52 3.89 13.07
C THR A 102 -9.52 4.83 13.74
N PHE A 103 -9.89 4.59 15.01
CA PHE A 103 -10.79 5.51 15.73
C PHE A 103 -10.12 6.84 16.11
N LEU A 104 -8.81 6.83 16.40
CA LEU A 104 -8.05 8.07 16.58
C LEU A 104 -7.97 8.88 15.27
N VAL A 105 -7.84 8.21 14.12
CA VAL A 105 -7.94 8.86 12.80
C VAL A 105 -9.32 9.47 12.62
N LEU A 106 -10.40 8.73 12.92
CA LEU A 106 -11.76 9.27 12.84
C LEU A 106 -11.94 10.51 13.71
N GLN A 107 -11.39 10.54 14.93
CA GLN A 107 -11.42 11.74 15.78
C GLN A 107 -10.76 12.94 15.11
N ARG A 108 -9.59 12.76 14.48
CA ARG A 108 -8.90 13.83 13.74
C ARG A 108 -9.71 14.30 12.52
N VAL A 109 -10.32 13.37 11.78
CA VAL A 109 -11.17 13.70 10.65
C VAL A 109 -12.42 14.47 11.08
N LEU A 110 -13.04 14.12 12.22
CA LEU A 110 -14.19 14.84 12.76
C LEU A 110 -13.85 16.31 13.07
N GLU A 111 -12.62 16.61 13.53
CA GLU A 111 -12.14 17.98 13.75
C GLU A 111 -12.01 18.79 12.45
N MET A 112 -11.90 18.12 11.29
CA MET A 112 -11.88 18.76 9.97
C MET A 112 -13.28 19.12 9.45
N GLY A 113 -14.34 18.57 10.04
CA GLY A 113 -15.74 18.88 9.74
C GLY A 113 -16.52 17.75 9.06
N PRO A 114 -17.84 17.94 8.85
CA PRO A 114 -18.75 16.88 8.39
C PRO A 114 -18.40 16.39 6.97
N LYS A 115 -17.99 17.29 6.07
CA LYS A 115 -17.56 16.93 4.71
C LYS A 115 -16.32 16.02 4.71
N ALA A 116 -15.36 16.29 5.59
CA ALA A 116 -14.18 15.44 5.75
C ALA A 116 -14.55 14.03 6.25
N THR A 117 -15.52 13.97 7.16
CA THR A 117 -16.03 12.70 7.70
C THR A 117 -16.74 11.88 6.63
N GLU A 118 -17.57 12.52 5.80
CA GLU A 118 -18.22 11.87 4.66
C GLU A 118 -17.19 11.32 3.65
N ILE A 119 -16.18 12.12 3.29
CA ILE A 119 -15.09 11.69 2.40
C ILE A 119 -14.37 10.48 2.99
N PHE A 120 -13.98 10.56 4.27
CA PHE A 120 -13.30 9.47 4.97
C PHE A 120 -14.12 8.19 5.01
N THR A 121 -15.39 8.27 5.41
CA THR A 121 -16.25 7.08 5.50
C THR A 121 -16.45 6.43 4.14
N ASN A 122 -16.67 7.22 3.08
CA ASN A 122 -16.87 6.69 1.74
C ASN A 122 -15.59 6.06 1.17
N ASP A 123 -14.46 6.77 1.19
CA ASP A 123 -13.22 6.27 0.60
C ASP A 123 -12.62 5.12 1.43
N PHE A 124 -12.67 5.19 2.76
CA PHE A 124 -12.15 4.11 3.60
C PHE A 124 -13.01 2.85 3.50
N LEU A 125 -14.32 2.97 3.27
CA LEU A 125 -15.17 1.81 3.02
C LEU A 125 -14.79 1.10 1.70
N GLU A 126 -14.45 1.85 0.65
CA GLU A 126 -13.92 1.26 -0.59
C GLU A 126 -12.58 0.55 -0.35
N VAL A 127 -11.68 1.12 0.44
CA VAL A 127 -10.42 0.47 0.82
C VAL A 127 -10.67 -0.88 1.51
N VAL A 128 -11.58 -0.92 2.48
CA VAL A 128 -11.91 -2.17 3.20
C VAL A 128 -12.61 -3.18 2.28
N ARG A 129 -13.46 -2.73 1.33
CA ARG A 129 -14.07 -3.59 0.31
C ARG A 129 -13.03 -4.21 -0.60
N GLY A 130 -12.10 -3.41 -1.12
CA GLY A 130 -10.99 -3.89 -1.96
C GLY A 130 -10.15 -4.94 -1.24
N GLN A 131 -9.77 -4.69 0.01
CA GLN A 131 -9.05 -5.66 0.84
C GLN A 131 -9.83 -6.98 1.00
N GLY A 132 -11.14 -6.90 1.25
CA GLY A 132 -11.99 -8.07 1.40
C GLY A 132 -12.08 -8.91 0.12
N ILE A 133 -12.13 -8.28 -1.04
CA ILE A 133 -12.15 -8.94 -2.35
C ILE A 133 -10.82 -9.67 -2.61
N ASP A 134 -9.69 -9.00 -2.34
CA ASP A 134 -8.34 -9.56 -2.49
C ASP A 134 -8.17 -10.85 -1.65
N ILE A 135 -8.51 -10.76 -0.36
CA ILE A 135 -8.49 -11.90 0.57
C ILE A 135 -9.43 -13.02 0.09
N TYR A 136 -10.64 -12.67 -0.35
CA TYR A 136 -11.62 -13.66 -0.80
C TYR A 136 -11.10 -14.45 -2.00
N TRP A 137 -10.56 -13.77 -3.01
CA TRP A 137 -9.98 -14.44 -4.18
C TRP A 137 -8.84 -15.35 -3.81
N ARG A 138 -7.87 -14.85 -3.03
CA ARG A 138 -6.71 -15.60 -2.55
C ARG A 138 -7.10 -16.85 -1.76
N ASP A 139 -7.94 -16.70 -0.74
CA ASP A 139 -8.26 -17.79 0.19
C ASP A 139 -9.24 -18.82 -0.40
N ASN A 140 -9.97 -18.46 -1.46
CA ASN A 140 -10.85 -19.37 -2.20
C ASN A 140 -10.22 -19.87 -3.53
N TYR A 141 -8.97 -19.48 -3.82
CA TYR A 141 -8.25 -19.85 -5.04
C TYR A 141 -9.00 -19.49 -6.33
N ILE A 142 -9.68 -18.35 -6.32
CA ILE A 142 -10.40 -17.80 -7.47
C ILE A 142 -9.50 -16.74 -8.09
N CYS A 143 -8.89 -17.06 -9.23
CA CYS A 143 -8.12 -16.06 -9.97
C CYS A 143 -9.09 -15.05 -10.60
N PRO A 144 -8.95 -13.74 -10.34
CA PRO A 144 -9.75 -12.72 -11.00
C PRO A 144 -9.32 -12.54 -12.46
N THR A 145 -10.19 -11.91 -13.25
CA THR A 145 -9.79 -11.30 -14.52
C THR A 145 -8.90 -10.08 -14.27
N GLU A 146 -8.15 -9.64 -15.29
CA GLU A 146 -7.32 -8.45 -15.17
C GLU A 146 -8.15 -7.18 -14.88
N GLU A 147 -9.34 -7.06 -15.45
CA GLU A 147 -10.25 -5.92 -15.20
C GLU A 147 -10.72 -5.90 -13.75
N GLU A 148 -11.18 -7.04 -13.22
CA GLU A 148 -11.58 -7.17 -11.82
C GLU A 148 -10.42 -6.86 -10.87
N TYR A 149 -9.22 -7.37 -11.16
CA TYR A 149 -8.03 -7.06 -10.38
C TYR A 149 -7.72 -5.56 -10.39
N LYS A 150 -7.73 -4.90 -11.56
CA LYS A 150 -7.51 -3.46 -11.68
C LYS A 150 -8.54 -2.65 -10.89
N ASP A 151 -9.80 -3.06 -10.87
CA ASP A 151 -10.85 -2.40 -10.11
C ASP A 151 -10.68 -2.61 -8.60
N MET A 152 -10.32 -3.82 -8.17
CA MET A 152 -9.96 -4.10 -6.77
C MET A 152 -8.77 -3.23 -6.33
N LEU A 153 -7.74 -3.05 -7.16
CA LEU A 153 -6.61 -2.19 -6.84
C LEU A 153 -6.99 -0.72 -6.70
N LYS A 154 -7.90 -0.22 -7.54
CA LYS A 154 -8.46 1.12 -7.38
C LYS A 154 -9.20 1.25 -6.04
N GLN A 155 -9.96 0.23 -5.63
CA GLN A 155 -10.64 0.18 -4.33
C GLN A 155 -9.63 0.16 -3.16
N LYS A 156 -8.73 -0.83 -3.11
CA LYS A 156 -7.78 -1.05 -2.01
C LYS A 156 -6.76 0.09 -1.88
N THR A 157 -6.09 0.46 -2.97
CA THR A 157 -4.95 1.40 -2.94
C THR A 157 -5.31 2.76 -3.52
N GLY A 158 -6.09 2.80 -4.60
CA GLY A 158 -6.54 4.06 -5.24
C GLY A 158 -7.36 4.95 -4.31
N HIS A 159 -8.36 4.41 -3.60
CA HIS A 159 -9.18 5.21 -2.69
C HIS A 159 -8.40 5.74 -1.48
N MET A 160 -7.30 5.10 -1.07
CA MET A 160 -6.41 5.66 -0.04
C MET A 160 -5.70 6.94 -0.53
N PHE A 161 -5.25 6.97 -1.79
CA PHE A 161 -4.71 8.19 -2.40
C PHE A 161 -5.80 9.24 -2.65
N SER A 162 -6.96 8.81 -3.16
CA SER A 162 -8.13 9.67 -3.36
C SER A 162 -8.56 10.35 -2.06
N LEU A 163 -8.59 9.62 -0.94
CA LEU A 163 -8.91 10.13 0.38
C LEU A 163 -8.02 11.32 0.74
N ALA A 164 -6.69 11.20 0.59
CA ALA A 164 -5.76 12.30 0.87
C ALA A 164 -6.05 13.53 0.00
N VAL A 165 -6.23 13.32 -1.32
CA VAL A 165 -6.46 14.40 -2.28
C VAL A 165 -7.80 15.10 -2.00
N ARG A 166 -8.87 14.35 -1.77
CA ARG A 166 -10.21 14.89 -1.50
C ARG A 166 -10.28 15.61 -0.15
N LEU A 167 -9.57 15.10 0.87
CA LEU A 167 -9.42 15.80 2.15
C LEU A 167 -8.63 17.11 2.01
N CYS A 168 -7.66 17.20 1.09
CA CYS A 168 -6.99 18.47 0.79
C CYS A 168 -7.90 19.40 -0.02
N GLN A 169 -8.62 18.87 -1.01
CA GLN A 169 -9.43 19.67 -1.93
C GLN A 169 -10.57 20.44 -1.25
N GLN A 170 -11.11 19.96 -0.13
CA GLN A 170 -12.07 20.74 0.68
C GLN A 170 -11.50 22.04 1.27
N PHE A 171 -10.17 22.16 1.39
CA PHE A 171 -9.49 23.36 1.87
C PHE A 171 -8.79 24.13 0.75
N SER A 172 -9.11 23.81 -0.51
CA SER A 172 -8.54 24.39 -1.71
C SER A 172 -9.57 25.20 -2.48
N GLN A 173 -9.09 26.12 -3.33
CA GLN A 173 -9.89 26.79 -4.36
C GLN A 173 -9.78 26.09 -5.73
N TYR A 174 -9.02 24.99 -5.81
CA TYR A 174 -8.81 24.25 -7.05
C TYR A 174 -9.98 23.29 -7.30
N GLU A 175 -10.77 23.57 -8.34
CA GLU A 175 -12.03 22.87 -8.60
C GLU A 175 -11.91 21.71 -9.59
N HIS A 176 -10.77 21.57 -10.28
CA HIS A 176 -10.61 20.47 -11.24
C HIS A 176 -10.60 19.11 -10.52
N ASP A 177 -11.18 18.11 -11.19
CA ASP A 177 -11.20 16.74 -10.69
C ASP A 177 -9.81 16.10 -10.77
N LEU A 178 -9.24 15.79 -9.60
CA LEU A 178 -7.96 15.11 -9.43
C LEU A 178 -8.13 13.61 -9.13
N SER A 179 -9.37 13.12 -9.01
CA SER A 179 -9.67 11.74 -8.59
C SER A 179 -9.15 10.74 -9.62
N LYS A 180 -9.23 11.06 -10.91
CA LYS A 180 -8.70 10.20 -11.99
C LYS A 180 -7.20 9.95 -11.82
N LEU A 181 -6.41 11.00 -11.62
CA LEU A 181 -4.98 10.87 -11.39
C LEU A 181 -4.71 10.15 -10.05
N ALA A 182 -5.44 10.46 -8.98
CA ALA A 182 -5.24 9.81 -7.68
C ALA A 182 -5.48 8.29 -7.73
N LEU A 183 -6.58 7.87 -8.34
CA LEU A 183 -6.90 6.44 -8.55
C LEU A 183 -5.86 5.76 -9.45
N HIS A 184 -5.45 6.44 -10.52
CA HIS A 184 -4.43 5.93 -11.44
C HIS A 184 -3.06 5.76 -10.76
N MET A 185 -2.66 6.72 -9.92
CA MET A 185 -1.44 6.62 -9.12
C MET A 185 -1.52 5.46 -8.13
N GLY A 186 -2.68 5.17 -7.54
CA GLY A 186 -2.86 4.00 -6.69
C GLY A 186 -2.73 2.68 -7.44
N LEU A 187 -3.31 2.59 -8.64
CA LEU A 187 -3.14 1.43 -9.52
C LEU A 187 -1.68 1.23 -9.92
N TYR A 188 -1.01 2.31 -10.34
CA TYR A 188 0.39 2.28 -10.73
C TYR A 188 1.30 1.88 -9.57
N PHE A 189 1.07 2.45 -8.39
CA PHE A 189 1.82 2.11 -7.18
C PHE A 189 1.69 0.62 -6.85
N GLN A 190 0.49 0.05 -6.89
CA GLN A 190 0.30 -1.34 -6.47
C GLN A 190 0.81 -2.35 -7.50
N ILE A 191 0.66 -2.10 -8.80
CA ILE A 191 1.25 -2.99 -9.82
C ILE A 191 2.78 -2.94 -9.74
N ARG A 192 3.36 -1.77 -9.41
CA ARG A 192 4.80 -1.63 -9.18
C ARG A 192 5.23 -2.45 -7.96
N ASP A 193 4.48 -2.34 -6.87
CA ASP A 193 4.72 -3.05 -5.60
C ASP A 193 4.75 -4.57 -5.83
N ASP A 194 3.69 -5.10 -6.46
CA ASP A 194 3.57 -6.51 -6.84
C ASP A 194 4.73 -6.97 -7.76
N TYR A 195 5.16 -6.12 -8.71
CA TYR A 195 6.30 -6.44 -9.59
C TYR A 195 7.61 -6.49 -8.82
N CYS A 196 7.90 -5.48 -7.99
CA CYS A 196 9.15 -5.35 -7.25
C CYS A 196 9.31 -6.44 -6.18
N ASN A 197 8.20 -6.92 -5.61
CA ASN A 197 8.16 -8.05 -4.69
C ASN A 197 8.74 -9.34 -5.34
N LEU A 198 8.41 -9.57 -6.61
CA LEU A 198 8.85 -10.75 -7.36
C LEU A 198 10.26 -10.58 -7.99
N THR A 199 10.62 -9.37 -8.41
CA THR A 199 11.92 -9.10 -9.05
C THR A 199 13.03 -8.74 -8.06
N GLN A 200 12.72 -8.70 -6.76
CA GLN A 200 13.64 -8.36 -5.66
C GLN A 200 14.18 -6.93 -5.67
N GLN A 201 13.55 -5.99 -6.38
CA GLN A 201 13.96 -4.59 -6.33
C GLN A 201 13.60 -3.94 -4.98
N GLU A 202 12.51 -4.35 -4.33
CA GLU A 202 12.08 -3.81 -3.04
C GLU A 202 13.01 -4.15 -1.87
N ALA A 203 13.55 -5.37 -1.85
CA ALA A 203 14.45 -5.83 -0.79
C ALA A 203 15.77 -5.02 -0.71
N LEU A 204 16.12 -4.30 -1.78
CA LEU A 204 17.29 -3.41 -1.84
C LEU A 204 16.94 -1.95 -1.51
N GLU A 205 15.66 -1.59 -1.60
CA GLU A 205 15.22 -0.20 -1.61
C GLU A 205 14.79 0.32 -0.23
N GLU A 206 14.15 -0.48 0.60
CA GLU A 206 13.59 -0.01 1.89
C GLU A 206 14.54 -0.16 3.09
N TRP A 207 15.77 -0.64 2.89
CA TRP A 207 16.62 -1.10 3.99
C TRP A 207 17.99 -0.44 4.11
N PRO A 208 18.10 0.73 4.76
CA PRO A 208 19.37 1.18 5.30
C PRO A 208 19.65 0.50 6.66
N GLY A 209 20.69 -0.35 6.72
CA GLY A 209 21.48 -0.51 7.95
C GLY A 209 21.28 -1.72 8.88
N SER A 210 21.11 -2.96 8.40
CA SER A 210 21.31 -4.15 9.26
C SER A 210 22.56 -4.95 8.90
N GLU A 211 23.25 -5.46 9.93
CA GLU A 211 24.51 -6.23 9.84
C GLU A 211 24.35 -7.62 9.20
N ASP A 212 23.13 -8.17 9.18
CA ASP A 212 22.84 -9.49 8.58
C ASP A 212 21.79 -9.37 7.45
N LYS A 213 22.23 -8.78 6.33
CA LYS A 213 21.37 -8.49 5.16
C LYS A 213 20.83 -9.75 4.48
N GLN A 214 21.58 -10.86 4.53
CA GLN A 214 21.25 -12.05 3.75
C GLN A 214 20.08 -12.84 4.38
N ALA A 215 20.16 -13.14 5.68
CA ALA A 215 19.12 -13.89 6.39
C ALA A 215 17.75 -13.19 6.33
N ARG A 216 17.75 -11.85 6.31
CA ARG A 216 16.51 -11.08 6.25
C ARG A 216 15.98 -10.87 4.83
N LYS A 217 16.87 -10.87 3.82
CA LYS A 217 16.49 -10.88 2.40
C LYS A 217 15.82 -12.19 2.02
N ASP A 218 16.31 -13.31 2.55
CA ASP A 218 15.72 -14.63 2.34
C ASP A 218 14.35 -14.75 3.05
N ALA A 219 14.21 -14.14 4.23
CA ALA A 219 12.96 -14.11 5.00
C ALA A 219 11.85 -13.24 4.39
N SER A 220 12.17 -12.39 3.41
CA SER A 220 11.19 -11.54 2.70
C SER A 220 11.19 -11.80 1.19
N PHE A 221 11.79 -12.89 0.72
CA PHE A 221 11.91 -13.17 -0.70
C PHE A 221 10.55 -13.59 -1.28
N CYS A 222 10.01 -12.85 -2.27
CA CYS A 222 8.74 -13.13 -2.93
C CYS A 222 7.61 -13.49 -1.94
N GLU A 223 7.34 -12.64 -0.96
CA GLU A 223 6.31 -12.90 0.04
C GLU A 223 4.92 -13.03 -0.57
N ASP A 224 4.64 -12.38 -1.72
CA ASP A 224 3.37 -12.52 -2.43
C ASP A 224 3.12 -13.98 -2.88
N ILE A 225 4.18 -14.76 -3.14
CA ILE A 225 4.08 -16.20 -3.43
C ILE A 225 3.73 -17.00 -2.16
N THR A 226 4.31 -16.65 -1.01
CA THR A 226 3.96 -17.25 0.28
C THR A 226 2.52 -16.92 0.66
N GLU A 227 2.10 -15.69 0.45
CA GLU A 227 0.73 -15.24 0.67
C GLU A 227 -0.26 -16.05 -0.19
N GLY A 228 0.16 -16.41 -1.41
CA GLY A 228 -0.67 -17.06 -2.41
C GLY A 228 -1.48 -16.06 -3.24
N LYS A 229 -1.04 -14.80 -3.27
CA LYS A 229 -1.73 -13.66 -3.87
C LYS A 229 -1.81 -13.76 -5.38
N PHE A 230 -2.93 -13.30 -5.95
CA PHE A 230 -3.11 -13.15 -7.39
C PHE A 230 -2.62 -11.78 -7.86
N SER A 231 -1.31 -11.61 -7.98
CA SER A 231 -0.72 -10.39 -8.58
C SER A 231 -0.84 -10.39 -10.10
N LEU A 232 -0.64 -9.23 -10.75
CA LEU A 232 -0.74 -9.11 -12.21
C LEU A 232 0.11 -10.15 -12.98
N PRO A 233 1.39 -10.42 -12.61
CA PRO A 233 2.17 -11.48 -13.25
C PRO A 233 1.50 -12.87 -13.17
N VAL A 234 0.92 -13.19 -12.02
CA VAL A 234 0.22 -14.46 -11.79
C VAL A 234 -1.05 -14.53 -12.64
N ILE A 235 -1.86 -13.46 -12.62
CA ILE A 235 -3.11 -13.39 -13.39
C ILE A 235 -2.83 -13.56 -14.89
N HIS A 236 -1.84 -12.85 -15.42
CA HIS A 236 -1.43 -13.00 -16.83
C HIS A 236 -1.00 -14.45 -17.15
N ALA A 237 -0.25 -15.09 -16.24
CA ALA A 237 0.22 -16.46 -16.43
C ALA A 237 -0.91 -17.50 -16.49
N MET A 238 -2.14 -17.17 -16.10
CA MET A 238 -3.26 -18.12 -16.16
C MET A 238 -3.64 -18.54 -17.58
N ASN A 239 -3.21 -17.77 -18.59
CA ASN A 239 -3.38 -18.09 -20.00
C ASN A 239 -2.22 -18.91 -20.59
N SER A 240 -1.20 -19.25 -19.79
CA SER A 240 -0.01 -19.99 -20.21
C SER A 240 -0.09 -21.49 -19.88
N PRO A 241 0.73 -22.35 -20.53
CA PRO A 241 0.89 -23.76 -20.14
C PRO A 241 1.33 -23.96 -18.69
N GLU A 242 2.08 -23.00 -18.12
CA GLU A 242 2.65 -23.05 -16.77
C GLU A 242 1.60 -22.87 -15.64
N LYS A 243 0.37 -22.48 -15.97
CA LYS A 243 -0.69 -22.12 -15.00
C LYS A 243 -0.89 -23.16 -13.89
N GLY A 244 -0.84 -24.45 -14.22
CA GLY A 244 -1.13 -25.52 -13.26
C GLY A 244 -0.08 -25.60 -12.17
N GLU A 245 1.19 -25.46 -12.55
CA GLU A 245 2.32 -25.47 -11.62
C GLU A 245 2.33 -24.21 -10.75
N ILE A 246 2.13 -23.03 -11.34
CA ILE A 246 2.06 -21.75 -10.60
C ILE A 246 0.97 -21.80 -9.53
N LEU A 247 -0.26 -22.24 -9.89
CA LEU A 247 -1.37 -22.35 -8.93
C LEU A 247 -1.08 -23.37 -7.82
N ASN A 248 -0.43 -24.49 -8.14
CA ASN A 248 -0.04 -25.48 -7.14
C ASN A 248 1.00 -24.93 -6.16
N ILE A 249 1.93 -24.08 -6.61
CA ILE A 249 2.91 -23.44 -5.73
C ILE A 249 2.23 -22.40 -4.83
N LEU A 250 1.38 -21.53 -5.38
CA LEU A 250 0.66 -20.52 -4.59
C LEU A 250 -0.23 -21.16 -3.51
N ARG A 251 -0.90 -22.26 -3.84
CA ARG A 251 -1.71 -23.04 -2.89
C ARG A 251 -0.92 -23.61 -1.72
N GLN A 252 0.37 -23.88 -1.90
CA GLN A 252 1.20 -24.42 -0.83
C GLN A 252 1.56 -23.37 0.22
N ARG A 253 1.43 -22.07 -0.08
CA ARG A 253 1.89 -20.97 0.79
C ARG A 253 3.30 -21.20 1.33
N THR A 254 4.18 -21.64 0.41
CA THR A 254 5.51 -22.13 0.76
C THR A 254 6.40 -21.02 1.28
N HIS A 255 7.27 -21.35 2.23
CA HIS A 255 8.41 -20.52 2.63
C HIS A 255 9.74 -21.00 2.00
N ASP A 256 9.70 -22.04 1.18
CA ASP A 256 10.88 -22.57 0.49
C ASP A 256 11.34 -21.59 -0.61
N VAL A 257 12.56 -21.07 -0.45
CA VAL A 257 13.18 -20.10 -1.34
C VAL A 257 13.40 -20.67 -2.75
N GLU A 258 13.77 -21.94 -2.87
CA GLU A 258 14.02 -22.56 -4.18
C GLU A 258 12.70 -22.78 -4.92
N LEU A 259 11.63 -23.15 -4.21
CA LEU A 259 10.30 -23.27 -4.82
C LEU A 259 9.75 -21.90 -5.27
N LYS A 260 10.01 -20.84 -4.50
CA LYS A 260 9.69 -19.46 -4.90
C LYS A 260 10.47 -19.03 -6.15
N LYS A 261 11.79 -19.28 -6.20
CA LYS A 261 12.62 -19.00 -7.40
C LYS A 261 12.12 -19.77 -8.62
N TYR A 262 11.72 -21.03 -8.43
CA TYR A 262 11.13 -21.83 -9.49
C TYR A 262 9.82 -21.21 -10.01
N CYS A 263 8.92 -20.80 -9.12
CA CYS A 263 7.70 -20.09 -9.51
C CYS A 263 7.99 -18.80 -10.31
N VAL A 264 8.96 -17.99 -9.89
CA VAL A 264 9.40 -16.81 -10.64
C VAL A 264 9.92 -17.19 -12.03
N SER A 265 10.67 -18.29 -12.16
CA SER A 265 11.13 -18.77 -13.47
C SER A 265 9.99 -19.19 -14.40
N LEU A 266 8.90 -19.74 -13.85
CA LEU A 266 7.68 -20.06 -14.60
C LEU A 266 6.97 -18.79 -15.08
N LEU A 267 6.89 -17.76 -14.23
CA LEU A 267 6.32 -16.46 -14.58
C LEU A 267 7.14 -15.76 -15.69
N GLU A 268 8.46 -15.85 -15.64
CA GLU A 268 9.35 -15.34 -16.69
C GLU A 268 9.12 -16.11 -18.01
N LYS A 269 9.06 -17.45 -17.96
CA LYS A 269 8.80 -18.30 -19.12
C LYS A 269 7.43 -18.03 -19.77
N ALA A 270 6.42 -17.72 -18.95
CA ALA A 270 5.10 -17.31 -19.41
C ALA A 270 5.06 -15.88 -20.00
N GLY A 271 6.17 -15.13 -19.95
CA GLY A 271 6.25 -13.75 -20.40
C GLY A 271 5.57 -12.74 -19.44
N SER A 272 5.13 -13.19 -18.26
CA SER A 272 4.33 -12.38 -17.34
C SER A 272 5.10 -11.21 -16.74
N LEU A 273 6.39 -11.38 -16.42
CA LEU A 273 7.21 -10.28 -15.90
C LEU A 273 7.47 -9.20 -16.95
N THR A 274 7.57 -9.58 -18.23
CA THR A 274 7.67 -8.62 -19.33
C THR A 274 6.35 -7.89 -19.53
N TYR A 275 5.23 -8.61 -19.55
CA TYR A 275 3.88 -8.03 -19.65
C TYR A 275 3.60 -7.01 -18.54
N THR A 276 3.94 -7.33 -17.28
CA THR A 276 3.77 -6.40 -16.17
C THR A 276 4.64 -5.16 -16.31
N ARG A 277 5.88 -5.29 -16.80
CA ARG A 277 6.75 -4.15 -17.09
C ARG A 277 6.17 -3.25 -18.19
N ASP A 278 5.60 -3.81 -19.25
CA ASP A 278 4.95 -3.03 -20.31
C ASP A 278 3.73 -2.28 -19.77
N MET A 279 2.92 -2.94 -18.92
CA MET A 279 1.82 -2.29 -18.20
C MET A 279 2.31 -1.11 -17.34
N LEU A 280 3.43 -1.26 -16.62
CA LEU A 280 4.01 -0.18 -15.82
C LEU A 280 4.47 1.02 -16.69
N VAL A 281 4.99 0.77 -17.90
CA VAL A 281 5.31 1.85 -18.86
C VAL A 281 4.05 2.58 -19.32
N ASP A 282 2.97 1.85 -19.60
CA ASP A 282 1.72 2.44 -20.05
C ASP A 282 1.01 3.23 -18.93
N LEU A 283 1.11 2.76 -17.70
CA LEU A 283 0.64 3.47 -16.52
C LEU A 283 1.41 4.77 -16.30
N ASP A 284 2.75 4.77 -16.37
CA ASP A 284 3.56 6.00 -16.30
C ASP A 284 3.17 6.99 -17.40
N ARG A 285 3.05 6.53 -18.65
CA ARG A 285 2.66 7.35 -19.79
C ARG A 285 1.30 8.00 -19.58
N THR A 286 0.33 7.23 -19.09
CA THR A 286 -1.03 7.71 -18.81
C THR A 286 -1.03 8.73 -17.67
N ALA A 287 -0.24 8.49 -16.61
CA ALA A 287 -0.09 9.43 -15.51
C ALA A 287 0.50 10.77 -15.98
N ARG A 288 1.57 10.74 -16.78
CA ARG A 288 2.19 11.95 -17.36
C ARG A 288 1.25 12.71 -18.29
N ALA A 289 0.48 12.00 -19.12
CA ALA A 289 -0.52 12.61 -19.98
C ALA A 289 -1.60 13.34 -19.16
N GLU A 290 -2.05 12.74 -18.05
CA GLU A 290 -3.02 13.35 -17.15
C GLU A 290 -2.43 14.55 -16.39
N VAL A 291 -1.16 14.47 -15.94
CA VAL A 291 -0.43 15.61 -15.35
C VAL A 291 -0.34 16.77 -16.35
N ALA A 292 0.01 16.50 -17.61
CA ALA A 292 0.06 17.51 -18.65
C ALA A 292 -1.32 18.12 -18.93
N ARG A 293 -2.38 17.30 -18.96
CA ARG A 293 -3.77 17.77 -19.12
C ARG A 293 -4.21 18.70 -17.98
N LEU A 294 -3.69 18.50 -16.77
CA LEU A 294 -3.92 19.34 -15.59
C LEU A 294 -3.01 20.58 -15.53
N GLY A 295 -2.25 20.88 -16.59
CA GLY A 295 -1.39 22.06 -16.68
C GLY A 295 0.04 21.86 -16.18
N GLY A 296 0.47 20.61 -15.97
CA GLY A 296 1.81 20.26 -15.51
C GLY A 296 1.98 20.37 -13.99
N ASN A 297 2.94 19.61 -13.45
CA ASN A 297 3.28 19.61 -12.03
C ASN A 297 4.68 19.02 -11.82
N PRO A 298 5.72 19.85 -11.61
CA PRO A 298 7.10 19.39 -11.44
C PRO A 298 7.29 18.41 -10.27
N ASP A 299 6.54 18.59 -9.17
CA ASP A 299 6.63 17.71 -8.01
C ASP A 299 6.06 16.31 -8.34
N MET A 300 4.98 16.26 -9.10
CA MET A 300 4.39 14.98 -9.55
C MET A 300 5.26 14.31 -10.60
N GLU A 301 5.87 15.07 -11.52
CA GLU A 301 6.81 14.54 -12.52
C GLU A 301 8.04 13.92 -11.84
N ALA A 302 8.60 14.58 -10.81
CA ALA A 302 9.71 14.03 -10.04
C ALA A 302 9.33 12.73 -9.30
N VAL A 303 8.10 12.65 -8.78
CA VAL A 303 7.56 11.42 -8.17
C VAL A 303 7.40 10.30 -9.20
N LEU A 304 6.93 10.62 -10.40
CA LEU A 304 6.83 9.65 -11.51
C LEU A 304 8.22 9.16 -11.94
N ASP A 305 9.22 10.03 -11.97
CA ASP A 305 10.61 9.63 -12.25
C ASP A 305 11.15 8.67 -11.16
N GLU A 306 10.86 8.93 -9.89
CA GLU A 306 11.25 8.04 -8.78
C GLU A 306 10.52 6.69 -8.85
N LEU A 307 9.26 6.68 -9.27
CA LEU A 307 8.47 5.45 -9.47
C LEU A 307 9.07 4.56 -10.54
N MET A 308 9.84 5.09 -11.49
CA MET A 308 10.50 4.34 -12.57
C MET A 308 11.80 3.64 -12.15
N SER A 309 12.17 3.70 -10.86
CA SER A 309 13.31 2.96 -10.29
C SER A 309 13.34 1.47 -10.63
N TRP A 310 12.18 0.85 -10.85
CA TRP A 310 12.08 -0.56 -11.25
C TRP A 310 12.67 -0.87 -12.63
N LYS A 311 12.99 0.14 -13.45
CA LYS A 311 13.69 -0.06 -14.73
C LYS A 311 15.20 -0.29 -14.59
N GLN A 312 15.77 0.02 -13.42
CA GLN A 312 17.20 -0.08 -13.16
C GLN A 312 17.60 -1.53 -12.83
#